data_AF-A0A367PQK2-F1
#
_entry.id   AF-A0A367PQK2-F1
#
_cell.length_a   1.000
_cell.length_b   1.000
_cell.length_c   1.000
_cell.angle_alpha   90.00
_cell.angle_beta   90.00
_cell.angle_gamma   90.00
#
_symmetry.space_group_name_H-M   'P 1'
#
loop_
_entity.id
_entity.type
_entity.pdbx_description
1 polymer ?
#
loop_
_entity_poly.entity_id
_entity_poly.type
_entity_poly.pdbx_seq_one_letter_code
_entity_poly.pdbx_strand_id
1 'polypeptide(L)' 'MSLCDLCESQLDRPGHVPPHPRLVMSATLRTASGQNAFVYRCGHCGQTLLLASPDGEAPDRWTRLDADGWD' A
#
# COMPACT_ATOMS: atom_id res chain seq x y z
N MET A 1 -7.99 -14.18 -4.95
CA MET A 1 -7.00 -13.87 -6.00
C MET A 1 -5.64 -13.73 -5.33
N SER A 2 -4.61 -14.39 -5.85
CA SER A 2 -3.23 -14.25 -5.36
C SER A 2 -2.62 -12.92 -5.83
N LEU A 3 -1.61 -12.44 -5.10
CA LEU A 3 -0.78 -11.34 -5.58
C LEU A 3 0.09 -11.81 -6.75
N CYS A 4 0.53 -10.87 -7.58
CA CYS A 4 1.57 -11.14 -8.59
C CYS A 4 2.94 -10.84 -7.99
N ASP A 5 4.01 -11.38 -8.59
CA ASP A 5 5.39 -11.19 -8.15
C ASP A 5 5.77 -9.72 -7.93
N LEU A 6 5.22 -8.82 -8.76
CA LEU A 6 5.41 -7.39 -8.57
C LEU A 6 4.81 -6.93 -7.24
N CYS A 7 3.54 -7.27 -6.95
CA CYS A 7 2.93 -6.86 -5.70
C CYS A 7 3.65 -7.48 -4.50
N GLU A 8 4.02 -8.76 -4.57
CA GLU A 8 4.77 -9.45 -3.52
C GLU A 8 6.12 -8.79 -3.25
N SER A 9 6.83 -8.36 -4.31
CA SER A 9 8.10 -7.63 -4.16
C SER A 9 7.98 -6.29 -3.46
N GLN A 10 6.76 -5.72 -3.39
CA GLN A 10 6.54 -4.41 -2.79
C GLN A 10 6.21 -4.52 -1.31
N LEU A 11 5.56 -5.60 -0.87
CA LEU A 11 5.16 -5.79 0.52
C LEU A 11 6.34 -5.63 1.48
N ASP A 12 6.06 -5.02 2.64
CA ASP A 12 7.01 -4.76 3.72
C ASP A 12 8.20 -3.84 3.35
N ARG A 13 8.27 -3.33 2.12
CA ARG A 13 9.29 -2.36 1.76
C ARG A 13 9.03 -1.02 2.47
N PRO A 14 10.08 -0.27 2.82
CA PRO A 14 9.94 1.10 3.30
C PRO A 14 9.37 2.02 2.21
N GLY A 15 8.48 2.93 2.61
CA GLY A 15 7.78 3.88 1.72
C GLY A 15 8.64 5.00 1.14
N HIS A 16 9.82 5.26 1.72
CA HIS A 16 10.76 6.25 1.19
C HIS A 16 11.42 5.79 -0.12
N VAL A 17 11.29 4.51 -0.48
CA VAL A 17 11.78 3.99 -1.76
C VAL A 17 10.68 4.15 -2.81
N PRO A 18 10.98 4.72 -3.99
CA PRO A 18 9.96 4.95 -5.01
C PRO A 18 9.22 3.65 -5.37
N PRO A 19 7.89 3.72 -5.60
CA PRO A 19 7.11 2.58 -6.04
C PRO A 19 7.57 2.08 -7.41
N HIS A 20 7.31 0.80 -7.69
CA HIS A 20 7.45 0.28 -9.04
C HIS A 20 6.56 1.09 -10.03
N PRO A 21 7.00 1.46 -11.25
CA PRO A 21 6.23 2.30 -12.18
C PRO A 21 4.84 1.79 -12.58
N ARG A 22 4.57 0.50 -12.38
CA ARG A 22 3.26 -0.12 -12.61
C ARG A 22 2.32 -0.08 -11.39
N LEU A 23 2.78 0.45 -10.25
CA LEU A 23 1.91 0.81 -9.14
C LEU A 23 1.52 2.27 -9.31
N VAL A 24 0.26 2.51 -9.66
CA VAL A 24 -0.26 3.85 -9.92
C VAL A 24 -1.09 4.28 -8.72
N MET A 25 -0.81 5.47 -8.19
CA MET A 25 -1.57 6.04 -7.10
C MET A 25 -3.03 6.24 -7.52
N SER A 26 -3.97 5.72 -6.71
CA SER A 26 -5.40 5.80 -6.99
C SER A 26 -6.16 6.68 -6.00
N ALA A 27 -5.72 6.76 -4.75
CA ALA A 27 -6.36 7.58 -3.72
C ALA A 27 -5.38 7.92 -2.58
N THR A 28 -5.74 8.95 -1.80
CA THR A 28 -5.16 9.22 -0.49
C THR A 28 -6.28 9.12 0.56
N LEU A 29 -6.03 8.36 1.62
CA LEU A 29 -6.95 8.12 2.72
C LEU A 29 -6.34 8.65 4.03
N ARG A 30 -7.17 8.81 5.06
CA ARG A 30 -6.73 9.08 6.42
C ARG A 30 -6.93 7.82 7.26
N THR A 31 -5.90 7.41 8.00
CA THR A 31 -6.00 6.32 8.97
C THR A 31 -6.77 6.78 10.21
N ALA A 32 -7.23 5.85 11.04
CA ALA A 32 -7.84 6.15 12.33
C ALA A 32 -6.91 6.94 13.27
N SER A 33 -5.58 6.74 13.13
CA SER A 33 -4.55 7.51 13.85
C SER A 33 -4.30 8.91 13.25
N GLY A 34 -5.05 9.33 12.22
CA GLY A 34 -4.95 10.64 11.59
C GLY A 34 -3.83 10.77 10.56
N GLN A 35 -3.07 9.71 10.29
CA GLN A 35 -1.98 9.70 9.31
C GLN A 35 -2.52 9.54 7.88
N ASN A 36 -1.71 9.94 6.89
CA ASN A 36 -2.05 9.68 5.50
C ASN A 36 -1.75 8.22 5.16
N ALA A 37 -2.66 7.58 4.43
CA ALA A 37 -2.44 6.30 3.80
C ALA A 37 -2.64 6.45 2.29
N PHE A 38 -1.67 6.00 1.51
CA PHE A 38 -1.67 6.16 0.06
C PHE A 38 -2.04 4.84 -0.60
N VAL A 39 -3.05 4.87 -1.47
CA VAL A 39 -3.59 3.68 -2.13
C VAL A 39 -3.02 3.61 -3.54
N TYR A 40 -2.47 2.45 -3.90
CA TYR A 40 -1.90 2.19 -5.21
C TYR A 40 -2.57 0.98 -5.86
N ARG A 41 -2.89 1.11 -7.15
CA ARG A 41 -3.41 0.01 -7.96
C ARG A 41 -2.32 -0.55 -8.85
N CYS A 42 -2.16 -1.87 -8.84
CA CYS A 42 -1.25 -2.57 -9.73
C CYS A 42 -1.81 -2.62 -11.16
N GLY A 43 -1.11 -2.02 -12.11
CA GLY A 43 -1.46 -2.09 -13.53
C GLY A 43 -1.26 -3.46 -14.16
N HIS A 44 -0.64 -4.42 -13.46
CA HIS A 44 -0.46 -5.79 -13.96
C HIS A 44 -1.60 -6.73 -13.53
N CYS A 45 -1.86 -6.87 -12.23
CA CYS A 45 -2.89 -7.79 -11.71
C CYS A 45 -4.15 -7.09 -11.18
N GLY A 46 -4.19 -5.75 -11.19
CA GLY A 46 -5.34 -4.97 -10.74
C GLY A 46 -5.52 -4.88 -9.22
N GLN A 47 -4.70 -5.58 -8.42
CA GLN A 47 -4.76 -5.56 -6.95
C GLN A 47 -4.37 -4.20 -6.37
N THR A 48 -4.84 -3.95 -5.15
CA THR A 48 -4.60 -2.71 -4.41
C THR A 48 -3.59 -2.93 -3.30
N LEU A 49 -2.60 -2.05 -3.22
CA LEU A 49 -1.64 -1.97 -2.13
C LEU A 49 -1.81 -0.64 -1.40
N LEU A 50 -1.53 -0.65 -0.10
CA LEU A 50 -1.55 0.50 0.77
C LEU A 50 -0.12 0.85 1.16
N LEU A 51 0.18 2.15 1.25
CA LEU A 51 1.39 2.65 1.86
C LEU A 51 1.01 3.54 3.05
N ALA A 52 1.33 3.09 4.26
CA ALA A 52 1.02 3.81 5.49
C ALA A 52 1.96 3.40 6.64
N SER A 53 2.11 4.26 7.63
CA SER A 53 2.71 3.95 8.92
C SER A 53 1.75 3.12 9.80
N PRO A 54 2.19 2.01 10.41
CA PRO A 54 1.36 1.20 11.30
C PRO A 54 0.83 1.95 12.54
N ASP A 55 1.68 2.76 13.17
CA ASP A 55 1.39 3.46 14.43
C ASP A 55 1.64 4.98 14.35
N GLY A 56 2.00 5.50 13.17
CA GLY A 56 2.27 6.91 12.93
C GLY A 56 3.63 7.43 13.43
N GLU A 57 4.33 6.66 14.25
CA GLU A 57 5.72 6.95 14.66
C GLU A 57 6.73 6.14 13.84
N ALA A 58 6.33 4.97 13.34
CA ALA A 58 7.11 4.15 12.42
C ALA A 58 7.09 4.70 10.99
N PRO A 59 8.13 4.44 10.17
CA PRO A 59 8.12 4.81 8.76
C PRO A 59 7.01 4.08 8.00
N ASP A 60 6.51 4.70 6.93
CA ASP A 60 5.53 4.09 6.04
C ASP A 60 6.04 2.75 5.49
N ARG A 61 5.16 1.74 5.42
CA ARG A 61 5.46 0.44 4.78
C ARG A 61 4.35 0.05 3.83
N TRP A 62 4.72 -0.70 2.80
CA TRP A 62 3.80 -1.26 1.82
C TRP A 62 3.08 -2.47 2.41
N THR A 63 1.75 -2.41 2.46
CA THR A 63 0.88 -3.50 2.91
C THR A 63 -0.16 -3.81 1.86
N ARG A 64 -0.76 -5.00 1.94
CA ARG A 64 -1.92 -5.33 1.13
C ARG A 64 -3.16 -4.68 1.75
N LEU A 65 -3.98 -4.05 0.91
CA LEU A 65 -5.33 -3.69 1.32
C LEU A 65 -6.21 -4.92 1.08
N ASP A 66 -6.38 -5.76 2.10
CA ASP A 66 -7.37 -6.83 2.05
C ASP A 66 -8.78 -6.20 2.15
N ALA A 67 -9.71 -6.70 1.34
CA ALA A 67 -11.07 -6.16 1.26
C ALA A 67 -11.86 -6.28 2.58
N ASP A 68 -11.33 -7.03 3.56
CA ASP A 68 -11.96 -7.31 4.85
C ASP A 68 -11.38 -6.51 6.04
N GLY A 69 -10.45 -5.57 5.80
CA GLY A 69 -9.60 -5.05 6.87
C GLY A 69 -9.62 -3.54 7.07
N TRP A 70 -10.76 -2.95 7.44
CA TRP A 70 -10.87 -1.75 8.28
C TRP A 70 -12.21 -1.81 9.00
N ASP A 71 -12.21 -2.42 10.19
CA ASP A 71 -13.22 -2.19 11.24
C ASP A 71 -12.70 -1.10 12.19
#